data_AF-A0A0Q7MRV4-F1
#
_entry.id   AF-A0A0Q7MRV4-F1
#
_cell.length_a   1.000
_cell.length_b   1.000
_cell.length_c   1.000
_cell.angle_alpha   90.00
_cell.angle_beta   90.00
_cell.angle_gamma   90.00
#
_symmetry.space_group_name_H-M   'P 1'
#
loop_
_entity.id
_entity.type
_entity.pdbx_description
1 polymer ?
#
loop_
_entity_poly.entity_id
_entity_poly.type
_entity_poly.pdbx_seq_one_letter_code
_entity_poly.pdbx_strand_id
1 'polypeptide(L)'
;MSRDDQLFDLVDRVRDRFYGKYRGTVVDVDASTLRIKAKVPAVLGDQASGWCLPCVPYAGKDVGLFLVPDAGAAVWIEFEGGDVSQPIWAGCFWRSGELPADAAPKVRGLVTAAPHQLLFDDDADEVTLEDSGGGKVAFDSNGVTTSRGGKSVAVGDSNVSINDGALEVT
;
A
#
# COMPACT_ATOMS: atom_id res chain seq x y z
N MET A 1 -39.71 -22.40 7.41
CA MET A 1 -39.65 -20.98 7.79
C MET A 1 -41.04 -20.40 7.60
N SER A 2 -41.55 -19.69 8.61
CA SER A 2 -42.82 -18.98 8.52
C SER A 2 -42.70 -17.80 7.54
N ARG A 3 -43.83 -17.37 6.96
CA ARG A 3 -43.89 -16.16 6.11
C ARG A 3 -43.37 -14.93 6.86
N ASP A 4 -43.60 -14.89 8.18
CA ASP A 4 -43.16 -13.79 9.02
C ASP A 4 -41.64 -13.83 9.24
N ASP A 5 -41.04 -15.03 9.39
CA ASP A 5 -39.57 -15.18 9.45
C ASP A 5 -38.90 -14.70 8.16
N GLN A 6 -39.52 -14.97 7.01
CA GLN A 6 -39.03 -14.50 5.70
C GLN A 6 -39.14 -12.98 5.56
N LEU A 7 -40.17 -12.38 6.14
CA LEU A 7 -40.36 -10.94 6.12
C LEU A 7 -39.37 -10.23 7.06
N PHE A 8 -39.11 -10.79 8.24
CA PHE A 8 -38.09 -10.27 9.15
C PHE A 8 -36.67 -10.38 8.56
N ASP A 9 -36.29 -11.53 7.99
CA ASP A 9 -34.99 -11.67 7.30
C ASP A 9 -34.88 -10.69 6.12
N LEU A 10 -35.97 -10.43 5.39
CA LEU A 10 -35.98 -9.42 4.32
C LEU A 10 -35.81 -8.00 4.86
N VAL A 11 -36.48 -7.64 5.95
CA VAL A 11 -36.39 -6.31 6.56
C VAL A 11 -35.00 -6.06 7.13
N ASP A 12 -34.42 -7.05 7.82
CA ASP A 12 -33.06 -6.97 8.37
C ASP A 12 -32.02 -6.88 7.25
N ARG A 13 -32.18 -7.68 6.17
CA ARG A 13 -31.32 -7.57 4.98
C ARG A 13 -31.41 -6.22 4.30
N VAL A 14 -32.57 -5.58 4.33
CA VAL A 14 -32.76 -4.27 3.70
C VAL A 14 -32.24 -3.13 4.58
N ARG A 15 -32.29 -3.28 5.90
CA ARG A 15 -31.91 -2.22 6.85
C ARG A 15 -30.45 -2.26 7.29
N ASP A 16 -29.90 -3.45 7.48
CA ASP A 16 -28.63 -3.64 8.20
C ASP A 16 -27.51 -4.20 7.32
N ARG A 17 -27.72 -4.27 6.00
CA ARG A 17 -26.70 -4.71 5.04
C ARG A 17 -26.13 -3.56 4.23
N PHE A 18 -24.80 -3.51 4.21
CA PHE A 18 -24.03 -2.43 3.63
C PHE A 18 -23.14 -2.95 2.50
N TYR A 19 -23.69 -3.01 1.28
CA TYR A 19 -23.03 -3.64 0.11
C TYR A 19 -22.06 -2.74 -0.69
N GLY A 20 -21.77 -1.53 -0.21
CA GLY A 20 -20.92 -0.56 -0.89
C GLY A 20 -19.50 -0.48 -0.35
N LYS A 21 -18.69 0.41 -0.96
CA LYS A 21 -17.41 0.85 -0.40
C LYS A 21 -17.63 2.09 0.46
N TYR A 22 -17.09 2.09 1.66
CA TYR A 22 -17.20 3.17 2.62
C TYR A 22 -15.83 3.74 2.93
N ARG A 23 -15.71 5.06 3.01
CA ARG A 23 -14.46 5.71 3.42
C ARG A 23 -14.23 5.44 4.90
N GLY A 24 -13.04 4.94 5.19
CA GLY A 24 -12.54 4.74 6.55
C GLY A 24 -11.22 5.46 6.79
N THR A 25 -10.89 5.61 8.06
CA THR A 25 -9.57 6.03 8.52
C THR A 25 -9.03 4.98 9.46
N VAL A 26 -7.82 4.48 9.22
CA VAL A 26 -7.17 3.51 10.11
C VAL A 26 -7.00 4.11 11.50
N VAL A 27 -7.37 3.38 12.54
CA VAL A 27 -7.20 3.80 13.95
C VAL A 27 -6.27 2.90 14.74
N ASP A 28 -6.08 1.66 14.30
CA ASP A 28 -5.22 0.68 14.96
C ASP A 28 -4.76 -0.39 13.97
N VAL A 29 -3.58 -0.98 14.23
CA VAL A 29 -2.95 -2.00 13.38
C VAL A 29 -2.41 -3.12 14.28
N ASP A 30 -2.90 -4.34 14.07
CA ASP A 30 -2.40 -5.53 14.77
C ASP A 30 -1.22 -6.12 14.00
N ALA A 31 -0.02 -5.99 14.57
CA ALA A 31 1.22 -6.49 13.97
C ALA A 31 1.26 -8.03 13.81
N SER A 32 0.48 -8.78 14.60
CA SER A 32 0.49 -10.24 14.55
C SER A 32 -0.41 -10.81 13.44
N THR A 33 -1.50 -10.13 13.12
CA THR A 33 -2.48 -10.58 12.12
C THR A 33 -2.49 -9.73 10.85
N LEU A 34 -1.78 -8.59 10.85
CA LEU A 34 -1.78 -7.59 9.78
C LEU A 34 -3.18 -7.06 9.46
N ARG A 35 -4.07 -7.07 10.47
CA ARG A 35 -5.41 -6.50 10.39
C ARG A 35 -5.41 -5.08 10.91
N ILE A 36 -6.39 -4.31 10.45
CA ILE A 36 -6.60 -2.95 10.92
C ILE A 36 -7.94 -2.82 11.63
N LYS A 37 -8.08 -1.81 12.48
CA LYS A 37 -9.38 -1.20 12.78
C LYS A 37 -9.49 0.12 12.06
N ALA A 38 -10.71 0.48 11.66
CA ALA A 38 -10.97 1.75 11.01
C ALA A 38 -12.18 2.45 11.63
N LYS A 39 -12.16 3.79 11.63
CA LYS A 39 -13.36 4.60 11.82
C LYS A 39 -14.09 4.70 10.48
N VAL A 40 -15.38 4.35 10.43
CA VAL A 40 -16.20 4.37 9.20
C VAL A 40 -17.47 5.20 9.44
N PRO A 41 -17.40 6.53 9.36
CA PRO A 41 -18.49 7.40 9.81
C PRO A 41 -19.84 7.15 9.14
N ALA A 42 -19.83 6.77 7.86
CA ALA A 42 -21.05 6.54 7.09
C ALA A 42 -21.85 5.29 7.53
N VAL A 43 -21.24 4.38 8.31
CA VAL A 43 -21.86 3.10 8.72
C VAL A 43 -21.84 2.93 10.24
N LEU A 44 -20.72 3.27 10.88
CA LEU A 44 -20.47 3.02 12.31
C LEU A 44 -20.52 4.29 13.17
N GLY A 45 -20.71 5.47 12.55
CA GLY A 45 -20.63 6.75 13.25
C GLY A 45 -19.27 6.97 13.91
N ASP A 46 -19.26 7.13 15.23
CA ASP A 46 -18.04 7.36 16.01
C ASP A 46 -17.35 6.08 16.49
N GLN A 47 -17.98 4.92 16.32
CA GLN A 47 -17.40 3.65 16.75
C GLN A 47 -16.35 3.16 15.74
N ALA A 48 -15.28 2.58 16.25
CA ALA A 48 -14.33 1.84 15.43
C ALA A 48 -14.94 0.50 14.97
N SER A 49 -14.51 0.02 13.81
CA SER A 49 -14.87 -1.30 13.32
C SER A 49 -14.32 -2.42 14.21
N GLY A 50 -14.80 -3.64 13.98
CA GLY A 50 -14.04 -4.84 14.30
C GLY A 50 -12.71 -4.89 13.52
N TRP A 51 -11.92 -5.93 13.75
CA TRP A 51 -10.69 -6.16 12.98
C TRP A 51 -11.02 -6.49 11.52
N CYS A 52 -10.67 -5.58 10.62
CA CYS A 52 -10.91 -5.73 9.20
C CYS A 52 -10.02 -6.81 8.60
N LEU A 53 -10.63 -7.74 7.85
CA LEU A 53 -9.90 -8.69 7.03
C LEU A 53 -9.20 -7.97 5.86
N PRO A 54 -7.94 -8.32 5.53
CA PRO A 54 -7.25 -7.73 4.40
C PRO A 54 -7.71 -8.32 3.07
N CYS A 55 -8.19 -7.47 2.17
CA CYS A 55 -8.34 -7.79 0.76
C CYS A 55 -7.10 -7.29 0.01
N VAL A 56 -6.02 -8.05 0.11
CA VAL A 56 -4.73 -7.74 -0.53
C VAL A 56 -4.63 -8.34 -1.94
N PRO A 57 -3.79 -7.77 -2.83
CA PRO A 57 -3.64 -8.26 -4.20
C PRO A 57 -3.10 -9.69 -4.32
N TYR A 58 -2.31 -10.15 -3.34
CA TYR A 58 -1.71 -11.47 -3.33
C TYR A 58 -1.57 -11.99 -1.90
N ALA A 59 -2.13 -13.17 -1.63
CA ALA A 59 -2.04 -13.85 -0.35
C ALA A 59 -2.15 -15.37 -0.54
N GLY A 60 -1.46 -16.13 0.31
CA GLY A 60 -1.50 -17.58 0.36
C GLY A 60 -0.63 -18.11 1.50
N LYS A 61 -0.48 -19.43 1.59
CA LYS A 61 0.45 -20.02 2.56
C LYS A 61 1.89 -19.62 2.22
N ASP A 62 2.56 -18.94 3.15
CA ASP A 62 3.97 -18.49 3.05
C ASP A 62 4.27 -17.57 1.85
N VAL A 63 3.24 -16.92 1.28
CA VAL A 63 3.36 -15.98 0.15
C VAL A 63 2.39 -14.81 0.32
N GLY A 64 2.74 -13.64 -0.21
CA GLY A 64 1.82 -12.50 -0.27
C GLY A 64 2.48 -11.16 -0.54
N LEU A 65 1.65 -10.13 -0.71
CA LEU A 65 2.04 -8.72 -0.74
C LEU A 65 1.54 -8.02 0.54
N PHE A 66 2.47 -7.69 1.43
CA PHE A 66 2.17 -7.15 2.76
C PHE A 66 2.43 -5.63 2.80
N LEU A 67 1.45 -4.84 2.35
CA LEU A 67 1.48 -3.38 2.40
C LEU A 67 0.33 -2.89 3.30
N VAL A 68 0.55 -2.96 4.61
CA VAL A 68 -0.47 -2.59 5.61
C VAL A 68 -0.43 -1.07 5.83
N PRO A 69 -1.58 -0.37 5.73
CA PRO A 69 -1.61 1.06 5.95
C PRO A 69 -1.41 1.42 7.42
N ASP A 70 -0.70 2.54 7.66
CA ASP A 70 -0.47 3.08 8.99
C ASP A 70 -1.73 3.68 9.61
N ALA A 71 -1.73 3.84 10.94
CA ALA A 71 -2.76 4.61 11.63
C ALA A 71 -2.88 6.03 11.05
N GLY A 72 -4.11 6.48 10.79
CA GLY A 72 -4.43 7.74 10.14
C GLY A 72 -4.61 7.68 8.62
N ALA A 73 -4.14 6.61 7.97
CA ALA A 73 -4.31 6.42 6.52
C ALA A 73 -5.79 6.31 6.12
N ALA A 74 -6.10 6.75 4.90
CA ALA A 74 -7.44 6.65 4.34
C ALA A 74 -7.62 5.33 3.58
N VAL A 75 -8.68 4.59 3.90
CA VAL A 75 -8.94 3.23 3.40
C VAL A 75 -10.36 3.07 2.89
N TRP A 76 -10.55 2.18 1.93
CA TRP A 76 -11.87 1.70 1.55
C TRP A 76 -12.25 0.50 2.40
N ILE A 77 -13.39 0.60 3.08
CA ILE A 77 -13.96 -0.46 3.91
C ILE A 77 -15.18 -1.05 3.22
N GLU A 78 -15.28 -2.36 3.28
CA GLU A 78 -16.40 -3.18 2.84
C GLU A 78 -16.82 -4.12 3.98
N PHE A 79 -17.90 -4.85 3.76
CA PHE A 79 -18.49 -5.75 4.75
C PHE A 79 -18.88 -7.06 4.06
N GLU A 80 -18.40 -8.21 4.54
CA GLU A 80 -18.66 -9.50 3.91
C GLU A 80 -20.16 -9.77 3.83
N GLY A 81 -20.68 -9.93 2.61
CA GLY A 81 -22.12 -10.06 2.39
C GLY A 81 -22.94 -8.89 2.95
N GLY A 82 -22.34 -7.71 3.11
CA GLY A 82 -22.93 -6.52 3.74
C GLY A 82 -22.99 -6.56 5.27
N ASP A 83 -22.42 -7.57 5.92
CA ASP A 83 -22.47 -7.73 7.39
C ASP A 83 -21.49 -6.79 8.11
N VAL A 84 -22.01 -5.82 8.87
CA VAL A 84 -21.17 -4.86 9.59
C VAL A 84 -20.22 -5.53 10.61
N SER A 85 -20.56 -6.73 11.08
CA SER A 85 -19.69 -7.51 11.98
C SER A 85 -18.49 -8.16 11.28
N GLN A 86 -18.48 -8.20 9.95
CA GLN A 86 -17.42 -8.80 9.12
C GLN A 86 -16.75 -7.75 8.21
N PRO A 87 -16.01 -6.77 8.78
CA PRO A 87 -15.39 -5.73 7.99
C PRO A 87 -14.20 -6.25 7.17
N ILE A 88 -14.02 -5.68 5.98
CA ILE A 88 -12.89 -5.90 5.07
C ILE A 88 -12.27 -4.54 4.75
N TRP A 89 -10.96 -4.45 4.63
CA TRP A 89 -10.31 -3.31 3.98
C TRP A 89 -9.81 -3.70 2.60
N ALA A 90 -10.16 -2.92 1.58
CA ALA A 90 -10.00 -3.26 0.16
C ALA A 90 -9.01 -2.35 -0.61
N GLY A 91 -8.25 -1.55 0.13
CA GLY A 91 -7.22 -0.67 -0.42
C GLY A 91 -7.23 0.72 0.22
N CYS A 92 -6.28 1.53 -0.21
CA CYS A 92 -6.07 2.90 0.28
C CYS A 92 -6.43 3.93 -0.79
N PHE A 93 -6.59 5.18 -0.38
CA PHE A 93 -6.66 6.31 -1.29
C PHE A 93 -5.97 7.52 -0.67
N TRP A 94 -5.47 8.42 -1.51
CA TRP A 94 -4.86 9.67 -1.04
C TRP A 94 -5.92 10.72 -0.77
N ARG A 95 -5.80 11.41 0.38
CA ARG A 95 -6.44 12.71 0.59
C ARG A 95 -5.57 13.81 -0.03
N SER A 96 -6.08 15.03 -0.01
CA SER A 96 -5.33 16.21 -0.47
C SER A 96 -4.01 16.33 0.30
N GLY A 97 -2.89 16.37 -0.43
CA GLY A 97 -1.55 16.52 0.15
C GLY A 97 -0.89 15.22 0.61
N GLU A 98 -1.51 14.05 0.40
CA GLU A 98 -0.94 12.75 0.80
C GLU A 98 -0.20 12.01 -0.33
N LEU A 99 -0.18 12.55 -1.56
CA LEU A 99 0.54 11.94 -2.68
C LEU A 99 2.06 11.91 -2.41
N PRO A 100 2.76 10.82 -2.77
CA PRO A 100 4.22 10.79 -2.74
C PRO A 100 4.83 11.90 -3.61
N ALA A 101 5.96 12.45 -3.19
CA ALA A 101 6.60 13.60 -3.87
C ALA A 101 6.91 13.33 -5.35
N ASP A 102 7.41 12.14 -5.65
CA ASP A 102 7.82 11.74 -7.01
C ASP A 102 6.69 11.15 -7.84
N ALA A 103 5.47 11.06 -7.29
CA ALA A 103 4.33 10.51 -8.01
C ALA A 103 3.90 11.46 -9.14
N ALA A 104 3.99 10.98 -10.39
CA ALA A 104 3.60 11.71 -11.58
C ALA A 104 2.90 10.77 -12.59
N PRO A 105 2.19 11.27 -13.62
CA PRO A 105 1.48 10.40 -14.57
C PRO A 105 2.34 9.33 -15.26
N LYS A 106 3.66 9.57 -15.37
CA LYS A 106 4.65 8.67 -15.98
C LYS A 106 5.68 8.12 -14.99
N VAL A 107 5.52 8.45 -13.70
CA VAL A 107 6.33 7.88 -12.62
C VAL A 107 5.45 7.00 -11.76
N ARG A 108 5.75 5.71 -11.74
CA ARG A 108 4.97 4.68 -11.03
C ARG A 108 5.85 4.04 -9.98
N GLY A 109 5.31 3.66 -8.84
CA GLY A 109 6.14 3.01 -7.86
C GLY A 109 5.48 2.70 -6.54
N LEU A 110 6.30 2.14 -5.66
CA LEU A 110 6.00 1.91 -4.26
C LEU A 110 6.86 2.84 -3.41
N VAL A 111 6.21 3.68 -2.61
CA VAL A 111 6.87 4.54 -1.62
C VAL A 111 6.35 4.17 -0.24
N THR A 112 7.26 3.91 0.70
CA THR A 112 6.93 3.55 2.09
C THR A 112 6.99 4.77 3.02
N ALA A 113 6.43 4.67 4.22
CA ALA A 113 6.41 5.76 5.19
C ALA A 113 7.80 6.23 5.66
N ALA A 114 8.81 5.34 5.62
CA ALA A 114 10.21 5.63 5.93
C ALA A 114 11.02 5.88 4.64
N PRO A 115 10.62 6.87 3.85
CA PRO A 115 10.72 7.01 2.38
C PRO A 115 11.68 6.05 1.62
N HIS A 116 11.50 4.73 1.74
CA HIS A 116 12.10 3.77 0.83
C HIS A 116 11.23 3.69 -0.43
N GLN A 117 11.86 3.59 -1.59
CA GLN A 117 11.20 3.75 -2.88
C GLN A 117 11.64 2.68 -3.88
N LEU A 118 10.67 2.16 -4.65
CA LEU A 118 10.90 1.49 -5.92
C LEU A 118 10.11 2.26 -6.99
N LEU A 119 10.79 2.93 -7.90
CA LEU A 119 10.18 3.79 -8.93
C LEU A 119 10.52 3.29 -10.34
N PHE A 120 9.58 3.51 -11.24
CA PHE A 120 9.67 3.33 -12.68
C PHE A 120 9.31 4.68 -13.31
N ASP A 121 10.29 5.31 -13.95
CA ASP A 121 10.13 6.60 -14.61
C ASP A 121 10.16 6.40 -16.13
N ASP A 122 8.97 6.44 -16.76
CA ASP A 122 8.81 6.26 -18.20
C ASP A 122 9.29 7.49 -19.00
N ASP A 123 9.47 8.65 -18.37
CA ASP A 123 10.04 9.85 -19.01
C ASP A 123 11.58 9.83 -19.00
N ALA A 124 12.18 9.37 -17.90
CA ALA A 124 13.62 9.22 -17.76
C ALA A 124 14.16 7.90 -18.35
N ASP A 125 13.29 6.94 -18.65
CA ASP A 125 13.66 5.56 -19.00
C ASP A 125 14.55 4.92 -17.90
N GLU A 126 14.15 5.15 -16.64
CA GLU A 126 14.91 4.76 -15.44
C GLU A 126 14.06 3.91 -14.48
N VAL A 127 14.66 2.88 -13.88
CA VAL A 127 14.11 2.15 -12.73
C VAL A 127 15.02 2.35 -11.53
N THR A 128 14.47 2.76 -10.39
CA THR A 128 15.25 3.09 -9.19
C THR A 128 14.76 2.35 -7.96
N LEU A 129 15.69 1.78 -7.19
CA LEU A 129 15.48 1.32 -5.81
C LEU A 129 16.30 2.22 -4.89
N GLU A 130 15.64 2.93 -3.98
CA GLU A 130 16.29 3.90 -3.09
C GLU A 130 15.86 3.70 -1.64
N ASP A 131 16.83 3.75 -0.71
CA ASP A 131 16.56 3.81 0.72
C ASP A 131 16.58 5.25 1.26
N SER A 132 15.96 5.45 2.41
CA SER A 132 15.92 6.76 3.07
C SER A 132 17.27 7.31 3.54
N GLY A 133 18.34 6.52 3.46
CA GLY A 133 19.72 6.92 3.72
C GLY A 133 20.49 7.36 2.48
N GLY A 134 19.84 7.44 1.31
CA GLY A 134 20.44 7.81 0.03
C GLY A 134 21.26 6.70 -0.64
N GLY A 135 21.06 5.44 -0.22
CA GLY A 135 21.54 4.30 -0.99
C GLY A 135 20.63 4.07 -2.20
N LYS A 136 21.17 4.11 -3.42
CA LYS A 136 20.40 3.99 -4.67
C LYS A 136 20.97 2.89 -5.57
N VAL A 137 20.07 2.12 -6.18
CA VAL A 137 20.34 1.29 -7.36
C VAL A 137 19.49 1.82 -8.51
N ALA A 138 20.13 2.16 -9.63
CA ALA A 138 19.51 2.70 -10.82
C ALA A 138 19.76 1.79 -12.02
N PHE A 139 18.73 1.58 -12.84
CA PHE A 139 18.81 0.92 -14.14
C PHE A 139 18.35 1.94 -15.19
N ASP A 140 19.18 2.18 -16.19
CA ASP A 140 18.87 3.11 -17.29
C ASP A 140 19.51 2.62 -18.60
N SER A 141 19.45 3.43 -19.65
CA SER A 141 20.07 3.14 -20.94
C SER A 141 21.61 3.03 -20.91
N ASN A 142 22.27 3.49 -19.83
CA ASN A 142 23.72 3.42 -19.67
C ASN A 142 24.15 2.15 -18.91
N GLY A 143 23.23 1.46 -18.25
CA GLY A 143 23.46 0.20 -17.56
C GLY A 143 22.89 0.19 -16.15
N VAL A 144 23.68 -0.31 -15.19
CA VAL A 144 23.28 -0.44 -13.78
C VAL A 144 24.25 0.30 -12.88
N THR A 145 23.74 1.23 -12.08
CA THR A 145 24.54 2.00 -11.13
C THR A 145 24.08 1.78 -9.70
N THR A 146 25.01 1.42 -8.82
CA THR A 146 24.81 1.43 -7.36
C THR A 146 25.57 2.60 -6.76
N SER A 147 24.96 3.34 -5.83
CA SER A 147 25.60 4.52 -5.24
C SER A 147 25.19 4.73 -3.78
N ARG A 148 26.11 5.31 -3.00
CA ARG A 148 25.87 5.78 -1.62
C ARG A 148 26.98 6.74 -1.20
N GLY A 149 26.60 7.88 -0.60
CA GLY A 149 27.56 8.80 0.04
C GLY A 149 28.70 9.26 -0.87
N GLY A 150 28.41 9.46 -2.16
CA GLY A 150 29.41 9.86 -3.18
C GLY A 150 30.30 8.73 -3.70
N LYS A 151 30.12 7.49 -3.24
CA LYS A 151 30.76 6.30 -3.80
C LYS A 151 29.82 5.60 -4.78
N SER A 152 30.37 5.00 -5.82
CA SER A 152 29.58 4.37 -6.89
C SER A 152 30.26 3.14 -7.49
N VAL A 153 29.43 2.21 -7.97
CA VAL A 153 29.84 1.15 -8.90
C VAL A 153 28.83 1.16 -10.04
N ALA A 154 29.32 1.34 -11.26
CA ALA A 154 28.52 1.36 -12.48
C ALA A 154 28.97 0.24 -13.42
N VAL A 155 28.02 -0.57 -13.90
CA VAL A 155 28.23 -1.59 -14.93
C VAL A 155 27.54 -1.10 -16.19
N GLY A 156 28.33 -0.73 -17.20
CA GLY A 156 27.82 -0.37 -18.53
C GLY A 156 28.08 -1.47 -19.56
N ASP A 157 27.64 -1.25 -20.80
CA ASP A 157 27.70 -2.26 -21.88
C ASP A 157 29.11 -2.80 -22.17
N SER A 158 30.14 -1.96 -21.97
CA SER A 158 31.53 -2.30 -22.30
C SER A 158 32.52 -2.05 -21.17
N ASN A 159 32.07 -1.61 -19.99
CA ASN A 159 32.96 -1.29 -18.88
C ASN A 159 32.31 -1.53 -17.51
N VAL A 160 33.18 -1.57 -16.50
CA VAL A 160 32.79 -1.43 -15.10
C VAL A 160 33.59 -0.26 -14.53
N SER A 161 32.90 0.73 -13.96
CA SER A 161 33.50 1.90 -13.32
C SER A 161 33.27 1.84 -11.81
N ILE A 162 34.33 2.07 -11.03
CA ILE A 162 34.27 2.20 -9.58
C ILE A 162 34.71 3.61 -9.23
N ASN A 163 33.85 4.36 -8.52
CA ASN A 163 34.04 5.78 -8.17
C ASN A 163 34.57 6.60 -9.36
N ASP A 164 33.91 6.49 -10.51
CA ASP A 164 34.26 7.22 -11.74
C ASP A 164 35.71 7.00 -12.21
N GLY A 165 36.21 5.78 -12.04
CA GLY A 165 37.56 5.35 -12.43
C GLY A 165 38.61 5.52 -11.32
N ALA A 166 38.25 6.09 -10.17
CA ALA A 166 39.10 6.12 -8.99
C ALA A 166 38.98 4.79 -8.21
N LEU A 167 39.72 3.76 -8.64
CA LEU A 167 39.77 2.51 -7.89
C LEU A 167 40.46 2.75 -6.53
N GLU A 168 39.66 2.84 -5.48
CA GLU A 168 40.09 2.86 -4.09
C GLU A 168 39.42 1.66 -3.38
N VAL A 169 40.22 0.67 -2.98
CA VAL A 169 39.80 -0.48 -2.16
C VAL A 169 40.43 -0.28 -0.79
N THR A 170 39.62 0.05 0.22
CA THR A 170 40.03 0.15 1.62
C THR A 170 39.40 -0.95 2.45
#